data_AF-A0A965TVM2-F1
#
_entry.id   AF-A0A965TVM2-F1
#
_cell.length_a   1.000
_cell.length_b   1.000
_cell.length_c   1.000
_cell.angle_alpha   90.00
_cell.angle_beta   90.00
_cell.angle_gamma   90.00
#
_symmetry.space_group_name_H-M   'P 1'
#
loop_
_entity.id
_entity.type
_entity.pdbx_description
1 polymer ?
#
loop_
_entity_poly.entity_id
_entity_poly.type
_entity_poly.pdbx_seq_one_letter_code
_entity_poly.pdbx_strand_id
1 'polypeptide(L)'
;DLELSDTTGRNKFNSVQASIVDPALSWKTNSITFYNSKYKEQDKNLDKKLQLSFANITNYYTARSFADRELKKSRYSRTLSFSLPYQFIGIEPNDAIAFTYDRYGWDKKYFLVDEVENSREGKINVTLQEYGKDVFINSEQVDNSGNDIPDISNNVLPPRDFKYTPTPGGLVGSIGKNGELSWLPSLTNNVVYYSIVHSGHAEPYIVQQLETNPNERMIQEIIGEPAGLAIFEIRAVDINGRRSSPVTLSIELNSAKNLSVVSNFRVTNTASGDVTEFVGPDVKLAWDRIPEEDIIESIFYTLEIHDSQNRMLRSVRIANQYTYDYLLTYNKADFALQNSGALGINRKLYFRIRAEGDDGEQSVEWASI
;
A
#
# COMPACT_ATOMS: atom_id res chain seq x y z
N ASP A 1 48.63 -30.02 -40.38
CA ASP A 1 49.24 -28.77 -39.90
C ASP A 1 48.60 -28.32 -38.60
N LEU A 2 49.36 -27.61 -37.77
CA LEU A 2 48.90 -27.03 -36.51
C LEU A 2 48.78 -25.52 -36.68
N GLU A 3 47.58 -24.98 -36.60
CA GLU A 3 47.32 -23.55 -36.66
C GLU A 3 47.03 -23.02 -35.26
N LEU A 4 47.78 -22.00 -34.82
CA LEU A 4 47.57 -21.31 -33.56
C LEU A 4 47.14 -19.87 -33.84
N SER A 5 45.92 -19.53 -33.44
CA SER A 5 45.40 -18.17 -33.43
C SER A 5 45.44 -17.61 -32.01
N ASP A 6 46.08 -16.46 -31.81
CA ASP A 6 46.14 -15.76 -30.53
C ASP A 6 45.44 -14.40 -30.62
N THR A 7 44.27 -14.28 -29.98
CA THR A 7 43.48 -13.03 -29.97
C THR A 7 43.63 -12.21 -28.67
N THR A 8 44.65 -12.51 -27.85
CA THR A 8 44.89 -11.89 -26.53
C THR A 8 45.04 -10.36 -26.58
N GLY A 9 45.46 -9.79 -27.72
CA GLY A 9 45.52 -8.34 -27.88
C GLY A 9 44.15 -7.65 -27.92
N ARG A 10 43.16 -8.30 -28.54
CA ARG A 10 41.85 -7.71 -28.89
C ARG A 10 40.76 -8.06 -27.87
N ASN A 11 40.75 -9.29 -27.37
CA ASN A 11 39.64 -9.83 -26.58
C ASN A 11 39.96 -9.92 -25.08
N LYS A 12 40.85 -9.07 -24.59
CA LYS A 12 41.31 -9.03 -23.20
C LYS A 12 40.74 -7.80 -22.50
N PHE A 13 40.08 -7.97 -21.37
CA PHE A 13 39.41 -6.88 -20.65
C PHE A 13 39.94 -6.76 -19.22
N ASN A 14 39.88 -5.56 -18.65
CA ASN A 14 40.31 -5.28 -17.27
C ASN A 14 39.21 -4.62 -16.41
N SER A 15 38.12 -4.22 -17.03
CA SER A 15 36.92 -3.75 -16.36
C SER A 15 35.68 -4.37 -16.98
N VAL A 16 34.65 -4.56 -16.18
CA VAL A 16 33.32 -5.01 -16.60
C VAL A 16 32.31 -3.99 -16.13
N GLN A 17 31.45 -3.53 -17.03
CA GLN A 17 30.21 -2.87 -16.65
C GLN A 17 29.07 -3.85 -16.85
N ALA A 18 28.48 -4.29 -15.75
CA ALA A 18 27.34 -5.17 -15.72
C ALA A 18 26.07 -4.38 -15.40
N SER A 19 24.95 -4.73 -16.01
CA SER A 19 23.63 -4.25 -15.58
C SER A 19 22.85 -5.42 -14.98
N ILE A 20 22.25 -5.21 -13.81
CA ILE A 20 21.43 -6.21 -13.09
C ILE A 20 20.08 -5.61 -12.72
N VAL A 21 19.09 -6.47 -12.49
CA VAL A 21 17.81 -6.07 -11.90
C VAL A 21 17.91 -6.25 -10.39
N ASP A 22 17.89 -5.16 -9.64
CA ASP A 22 18.19 -5.20 -8.20
C ASP A 22 16.92 -5.10 -7.35
N PRO A 23 16.57 -6.15 -6.56
CA PRO A 23 15.40 -6.11 -5.68
C PRO A 23 15.55 -5.08 -4.55
N ALA A 24 16.77 -4.73 -4.14
CA ALA A 24 16.99 -3.66 -3.15
C ALA A 24 16.68 -2.26 -3.72
N LEU A 25 16.67 -2.12 -5.04
CA LEU A 25 16.27 -0.90 -5.75
C LEU A 25 14.88 -1.02 -6.38
N SER A 26 13.99 -1.81 -5.77
CA SER A 26 12.61 -2.05 -6.25
C SER A 26 12.57 -2.57 -7.69
N TRP A 27 13.43 -3.54 -8.01
CA TRP A 27 13.54 -4.16 -9.34
C TRP A 27 13.93 -3.19 -10.46
N LYS A 28 14.56 -2.07 -10.12
CA LYS A 28 15.16 -1.17 -11.12
C LYS A 28 16.50 -1.72 -11.60
N THR A 29 16.90 -1.30 -12.78
CA THR A 29 18.22 -1.62 -13.34
C THR A 29 19.31 -0.92 -12.55
N ASN A 30 20.20 -1.70 -11.95
CA ASN A 30 21.42 -1.24 -11.28
C ASN A 30 22.64 -1.49 -12.19
N SER A 31 23.49 -0.47 -12.38
CA SER A 31 24.72 -0.60 -13.17
C SER A 31 25.92 -0.76 -12.24
N ILE A 32 26.56 -1.92 -12.31
CA ILE A 32 27.73 -2.28 -11.50
C ILE A 32 28.97 -2.20 -12.38
N THR A 33 29.98 -1.48 -11.92
CA THR A 33 31.29 -1.47 -12.58
C THR A 33 32.30 -2.20 -11.71
N PHE A 34 32.88 -3.27 -12.26
CA PHE A 34 33.97 -4.02 -11.67
C PHE A 34 35.28 -3.68 -12.37
N TYR A 35 36.35 -3.56 -11.58
CA TYR A 35 37.66 -3.18 -12.06
C TYR A 35 38.73 -4.04 -11.38
N ASN A 36 39.69 -4.55 -12.16
CA ASN A 36 40.80 -5.35 -11.67
C ASN A 36 42.14 -4.61 -11.90
N SER A 37 42.76 -4.17 -10.80
CA SER A 37 44.01 -3.39 -10.84
C SER A 37 45.19 -4.14 -11.43
N LYS A 38 45.35 -5.42 -11.08
CA LYS A 38 46.42 -6.29 -11.63
C LYS A 38 46.31 -6.40 -13.15
N TYR A 39 45.08 -6.50 -13.66
CA TYR A 39 44.82 -6.58 -15.09
C TYR A 39 45.08 -5.26 -15.82
N LYS A 40 44.81 -4.12 -15.21
CA LYS A 40 45.16 -2.80 -15.78
C LYS A 40 46.67 -2.60 -15.86
N GLU A 41 47.42 -2.98 -14.83
CA GLU A 41 48.90 -2.93 -14.86
C GLU A 41 49.45 -3.80 -16.00
N GLN A 42 48.98 -5.05 -16.12
CA GLN A 42 49.35 -5.94 -17.22
C GLN A 42 49.00 -5.40 -18.61
N ASP A 43 47.97 -4.54 -18.69
CA ASP A 43 47.50 -3.92 -19.92
C ASP A 43 48.13 -2.53 -20.15
N LYS A 44 49.24 -2.20 -19.48
CA LYS A 44 49.95 -0.91 -19.59
C LYS A 44 49.05 0.29 -19.28
N ASN A 45 48.16 0.14 -18.30
CA ASN A 45 47.21 1.15 -17.87
C ASN A 45 46.15 1.57 -18.90
N LEU A 46 45.98 0.81 -19.99
CA LEU A 46 44.89 1.02 -20.94
C LEU A 46 43.58 0.48 -20.38
N ASP A 47 42.51 1.28 -20.43
CA ASP A 47 41.18 0.84 -19.99
C ASP A 47 40.53 -0.02 -21.09
N LYS A 48 40.25 -1.29 -20.77
CA LYS A 48 39.59 -2.24 -21.66
C LYS A 48 38.34 -2.76 -20.98
N LYS A 49 37.19 -2.31 -21.49
CA LYS A 49 35.89 -2.48 -20.84
C LYS A 49 35.02 -3.50 -21.57
N LEU A 50 34.52 -4.48 -20.83
CA LEU A 50 33.50 -5.42 -21.25
C LEU A 50 32.13 -4.94 -20.76
N GLN A 51 31.12 -4.92 -21.62
CA GLN A 51 29.74 -4.64 -21.22
C GLN A 51 28.96 -5.94 -21.13
N LEU A 52 28.32 -6.18 -19.98
CA LEU A 52 27.48 -7.34 -19.73
C LEU A 52 26.09 -6.88 -19.25
N SER A 53 25.08 -7.65 -19.58
CA SER A 53 23.74 -7.50 -19.03
C SER A 53 23.29 -8.84 -18.48
N PHE A 54 22.94 -8.88 -17.20
CA PHE A 54 22.48 -10.11 -16.55
C PHE A 54 20.98 -9.97 -16.28
N ALA A 55 20.16 -10.62 -17.10
CA ALA A 55 18.70 -10.59 -16.95
C ALA A 55 18.20 -11.36 -15.71
N ASN A 56 18.93 -12.40 -15.30
CA ASN A 56 18.50 -13.35 -14.26
C ASN A 56 19.37 -13.31 -13.00
N ILE A 57 20.36 -12.43 -12.93
CA ILE A 57 21.19 -12.25 -11.73
C ILE A 57 20.70 -11.01 -11.02
N THR A 58 20.13 -11.20 -9.83
CA THR A 58 19.56 -10.13 -9.00
C THR A 58 20.47 -9.71 -7.86
N ASN A 59 21.44 -10.54 -7.50
CA ASN A 59 22.37 -10.29 -6.40
C ASN A 59 23.67 -9.64 -6.90
N TYR A 60 24.05 -8.51 -6.31
CA TYR A 60 25.29 -7.77 -6.59
C TYR A 60 26.55 -8.64 -6.52
N TYR A 61 26.69 -9.46 -5.46
CA TYR A 61 27.88 -10.29 -5.25
C TYR A 61 27.97 -11.41 -6.28
N THR A 62 26.83 -12.02 -6.63
CA THR A 62 26.78 -13.01 -7.72
C THR A 62 27.19 -12.35 -9.03
N ALA A 63 26.67 -11.16 -9.34
CA ALA A 63 27.05 -10.42 -10.54
C ALA A 63 28.55 -10.10 -10.58
N ARG A 64 29.16 -9.78 -9.43
CA ARG A 64 30.60 -9.53 -9.31
C ARG A 64 31.43 -10.79 -9.54
N SER A 65 31.05 -11.93 -8.97
CA SER A 65 31.74 -13.21 -9.21
C SER A 65 31.66 -13.63 -10.68
N PHE A 66 30.50 -13.44 -11.32
CA PHE A 66 30.35 -13.68 -12.76
C PHE A 66 31.19 -12.71 -13.60
N ALA A 67 31.22 -11.42 -13.26
CA ALA A 67 32.05 -10.43 -13.94
C ALA A 67 33.55 -10.78 -13.83
N ASP A 68 34.03 -11.19 -12.65
CA ASP A 68 35.41 -11.66 -12.46
C ASP A 68 35.72 -12.90 -13.30
N ARG A 69 34.78 -13.85 -13.35
CA ARG A 69 34.91 -15.04 -14.21
C ARG A 69 35.05 -14.66 -15.69
N GLU A 70 34.22 -13.75 -16.19
CA GLU A 70 34.33 -13.29 -17.58
C GLU A 70 35.66 -12.56 -17.85
N LEU A 71 36.18 -11.79 -16.88
CA LEU A 71 37.52 -11.20 -17.02
C LEU A 71 38.62 -12.26 -17.07
N LYS A 72 38.57 -13.31 -16.22
CA LYS A 72 39.51 -14.42 -16.28
C LYS A 72 39.41 -15.17 -17.61
N LYS A 73 38.19 -15.46 -18.07
CA LYS A 73 37.94 -16.08 -19.38
C LYS A 73 38.57 -15.25 -20.51
N SER A 74 38.46 -13.93 -20.46
CA SER A 74 39.07 -13.03 -21.45
C SER A 74 40.61 -13.09 -21.52
N ARG A 75 41.27 -13.65 -20.51
CA ARG A 75 42.73 -13.86 -20.49
C ARG A 75 43.14 -15.12 -21.24
N TYR A 76 42.21 -16.04 -21.47
CA TYR A 76 42.40 -17.29 -22.21
C TYR A 76 41.77 -17.18 -23.59
N SER A 77 42.55 -16.75 -24.58
CA SER A 77 42.07 -16.35 -25.90
C SER A 77 42.87 -16.94 -27.06
N ARG A 78 43.56 -18.05 -26.81
CA ARG A 78 44.23 -18.84 -27.83
C ARG A 78 43.31 -19.92 -28.36
N THR A 79 43.28 -20.06 -29.67
CA THR A 79 42.55 -21.10 -30.38
C THR A 79 43.54 -21.94 -31.18
N LEU A 80 43.46 -23.26 -31.08
CA LEU A 80 44.35 -24.20 -31.74
C LEU A 80 43.53 -25.10 -32.67
N SER A 81 43.85 -25.11 -33.95
CA SER A 81 43.15 -25.93 -34.94
C SER A 81 44.12 -26.89 -35.62
N PHE A 82 43.77 -28.18 -35.66
CA PHE A 82 44.58 -29.21 -36.30
C PHE A 82 43.74 -30.44 -36.66
N SER A 83 44.30 -31.30 -37.53
CA SER A 83 43.68 -32.56 -37.92
C SER A 83 44.31 -33.75 -37.18
N LEU A 84 43.47 -34.58 -36.59
CA LEU A 84 43.77 -35.84 -35.94
C LEU A 84 43.40 -37.05 -36.82
N PRO A 85 44.05 -38.21 -36.65
CA PRO A 85 43.62 -39.44 -37.28
C PRO A 85 42.33 -39.98 -36.64
N TYR A 86 41.59 -40.82 -37.38
CA TYR A 86 40.30 -41.40 -36.96
C TYR A 86 40.33 -42.20 -35.64
N GLN A 87 41.51 -42.58 -35.15
CA GLN A 87 41.67 -43.25 -33.85
C GLN A 87 41.11 -42.44 -32.67
N PHE A 88 40.98 -41.12 -32.83
CA PHE A 88 40.48 -40.19 -31.81
C PHE A 88 38.99 -39.85 -31.97
N ILE A 89 38.19 -40.71 -32.60
CA ILE A 89 36.75 -40.48 -32.84
C ILE A 89 35.91 -40.23 -31.58
N GLY A 90 36.41 -40.59 -30.39
CA GLY A 90 35.70 -40.38 -29.14
C GLY A 90 35.83 -38.98 -28.52
N ILE A 91 36.49 -38.03 -29.19
CA ILE A 91 36.59 -36.64 -28.70
C ILE A 91 35.30 -35.91 -29.02
N GLU A 92 34.66 -35.37 -27.99
CA GLU A 92 33.41 -34.62 -28.10
C GLU A 92 33.62 -33.12 -27.82
N PRO A 93 32.77 -32.23 -28.36
CA PRO A 93 32.75 -30.83 -27.96
C PRO A 93 32.56 -30.67 -26.45
N ASN A 94 33.29 -29.74 -25.84
CA ASN A 94 33.45 -29.49 -24.40
C ASN A 94 34.33 -30.48 -23.63
N ASP A 95 34.96 -31.46 -24.27
CA ASP A 95 35.96 -32.29 -23.60
C ASP A 95 37.18 -31.45 -23.19
N ALA A 96 37.68 -31.71 -21.98
CA ALA A 96 38.91 -31.14 -21.49
C ALA A 96 40.10 -32.02 -21.88
N ILE A 97 40.99 -31.48 -22.72
CA ILE A 97 42.16 -32.20 -23.20
C ILE A 97 43.46 -31.53 -22.76
N ALA A 98 44.46 -32.36 -22.46
CA ALA A 98 45.81 -31.91 -22.17
C ALA A 98 46.64 -31.98 -23.46
N PHE A 99 47.21 -30.85 -23.86
CA PHE A 99 48.03 -30.73 -25.06
C PHE A 99 49.47 -30.39 -24.67
N THR A 100 50.41 -31.17 -25.21
CA THR A 100 51.85 -31.01 -24.96
C THR A 100 52.53 -30.70 -26.28
N TYR A 101 53.30 -29.60 -26.32
CA TYR A 101 53.99 -29.16 -27.53
C TYR A 101 55.26 -28.37 -27.21
N ASP A 102 56.40 -29.01 -27.45
CA ASP A 102 57.73 -28.54 -27.02
C ASP A 102 58.11 -27.19 -27.64
N ARG A 103 57.75 -26.94 -28.90
CA ARG A 103 58.07 -25.67 -29.59
C ARG A 103 57.49 -24.45 -28.87
N TYR A 104 56.34 -24.60 -28.21
CA TYR A 104 55.72 -23.54 -27.42
C TYR A 104 56.00 -23.69 -25.92
N GLY A 105 56.81 -24.66 -25.51
CA GLY A 105 57.09 -24.96 -24.11
C GLY A 105 55.86 -25.38 -23.32
N TRP A 106 54.86 -25.99 -23.98
CA TRP A 106 53.64 -26.43 -23.32
C TRP A 106 53.80 -27.86 -22.81
N ASP A 107 53.74 -28.04 -21.50
CA ASP A 107 53.64 -29.35 -20.86
C ASP A 107 52.24 -29.53 -20.26
N LYS A 108 51.49 -30.52 -20.78
CA LYS A 108 50.12 -30.86 -20.33
C LYS A 108 49.22 -29.64 -20.13
N LYS A 109 49.27 -28.70 -21.06
CA LYS A 109 48.46 -27.50 -21.00
C LYS A 109 47.00 -27.84 -21.33
N TYR A 110 46.06 -27.31 -20.56
CA TYR A 110 44.64 -27.60 -20.74
C TYR A 110 44.00 -26.74 -21.82
N PHE A 111 43.18 -27.40 -22.63
CA PHE A 111 42.30 -26.80 -23.62
C PHE A 111 40.92 -27.47 -23.54
N LEU A 112 39.87 -26.72 -23.91
CA LEU A 112 38.54 -27.28 -24.16
C LEU A 112 38.33 -27.46 -25.65
N VAL A 113 37.70 -28.55 -26.03
CA VAL A 113 37.28 -28.77 -27.42
C VAL A 113 36.10 -27.85 -27.72
N ASP A 114 36.26 -26.97 -28.71
CA ASP A 114 35.21 -26.05 -29.16
C ASP A 114 34.39 -26.69 -30.28
N GLU A 115 35.07 -27.27 -31.28
CA GLU A 115 34.45 -27.87 -32.45
C GLU A 115 35.20 -29.13 -32.91
N VAL A 116 34.43 -30.11 -33.39
CA VAL A 116 34.93 -31.37 -33.96
C VAL A 116 34.22 -31.64 -35.28
N GLU A 117 34.97 -31.74 -36.36
CA GLU A 117 34.44 -32.04 -37.69
C GLU A 117 35.09 -33.30 -38.29
N ASN A 118 34.27 -34.18 -38.86
CA ASN A 118 34.75 -35.36 -39.57
C ASN A 118 34.97 -35.05 -41.05
N SER A 119 36.20 -35.23 -41.52
CA SER A 119 36.55 -35.13 -42.94
C SER A 119 36.27 -36.45 -43.67
N ARG A 120 35.88 -36.35 -44.95
CA ARG A 120 35.71 -37.51 -45.86
C ARG A 120 37.01 -38.30 -46.08
N GLU A 121 38.17 -37.70 -45.80
CA GLU A 121 39.47 -38.36 -45.85
C GLU A 121 39.75 -39.29 -44.65
N GLY A 122 38.80 -39.45 -43.72
CA GLY A 122 39.01 -40.24 -42.50
C GLY A 122 39.90 -39.53 -41.47
N LYS A 123 39.86 -38.20 -41.45
CA LYS A 123 40.54 -37.36 -40.46
C LYS A 123 39.50 -36.57 -39.65
N ILE A 124 39.86 -36.20 -38.44
CA ILE A 124 39.04 -35.42 -37.53
C ILE A 124 39.69 -34.05 -37.39
N ASN A 125 39.02 -33.00 -37.83
CA ASN A 125 39.46 -31.64 -37.60
C ASN A 125 38.94 -31.21 -36.23
N VAL A 126 39.83 -30.71 -35.37
CA VAL A 126 39.49 -30.27 -34.03
C VAL A 126 39.94 -28.83 -33.85
N THR A 127 39.04 -28.02 -33.32
CA THR A 127 39.33 -26.67 -32.85
C THR A 127 39.26 -26.66 -31.33
N LEU A 128 40.34 -26.23 -30.70
CA LEU A 128 40.47 -26.14 -29.26
C LEU A 128 40.53 -24.69 -28.81
N GLN A 129 39.91 -24.38 -27.69
CA GLN A 129 40.02 -23.10 -27.01
C GLN A 129 40.83 -23.25 -25.71
N GLU A 130 41.76 -22.34 -25.50
CA GLU A 130 42.52 -22.26 -24.25
C GLU A 130 41.59 -22.03 -23.06
N TYR A 131 41.82 -22.77 -21.99
CA TYR A 131 41.01 -22.66 -20.79
C TYR A 131 41.83 -22.91 -19.52
N GLY A 132 41.53 -22.18 -18.45
CA GLY A 132 42.19 -22.32 -17.16
C GLY A 132 41.24 -22.77 -16.06
N LYS A 133 41.72 -23.62 -15.13
CA LYS A 133 40.95 -24.08 -13.96
C LYS A 133 40.53 -22.94 -13.03
N ASP A 134 41.29 -21.85 -13.01
CA ASP A 134 41.07 -20.66 -12.20
C ASP A 134 39.84 -19.85 -12.63
N VAL A 135 39.35 -20.04 -13.87
CA VAL A 135 38.10 -19.44 -14.34
C VAL A 135 36.91 -19.93 -13.50
N PHE A 136 36.91 -21.20 -13.07
CA PHE A 136 35.84 -21.75 -12.24
C PHE A 136 35.98 -21.45 -10.75
N ILE A 137 37.11 -20.89 -10.32
CA ILE A 137 37.34 -20.53 -8.92
C ILE A 137 36.82 -19.12 -8.71
N ASN A 138 35.70 -19.00 -7.98
CA ASN A 138 35.13 -17.71 -7.62
C ASN A 138 36.14 -16.92 -6.77
N SER A 139 36.24 -15.61 -7.03
CA SER A 139 36.99 -14.71 -6.15
C SER A 139 36.35 -14.65 -4.77
N GLU A 140 37.20 -14.69 -3.73
CA GLU A 140 36.77 -14.44 -2.35
C GLU A 140 36.08 -13.08 -2.29
N GLN A 141 34.79 -13.09 -1.98
CA GLN A 141 34.03 -11.88 -1.73
C GLN A 141 34.16 -11.59 -0.25
N VAL A 142 34.82 -10.48 0.09
CA VAL A 142 34.77 -9.95 1.45
C VAL A 142 33.48 -9.16 1.56
N ASP A 143 32.58 -9.66 2.39
CA ASP A 143 31.39 -8.91 2.77
C ASP A 143 31.83 -7.74 3.67
N ASN A 144 31.82 -6.53 3.11
CA ASN A 144 31.99 -5.31 3.89
C ASN A 144 30.63 -4.71 4.31
N SER A 145 29.52 -5.35 3.94
CA SER A 145 28.23 -5.09 4.59
C SER A 145 28.26 -5.84 5.92
N GLY A 146 27.79 -5.23 6.99
CA GLY A 146 27.87 -5.82 8.32
C GLY A 146 26.87 -6.95 8.51
N ASN A 147 26.92 -8.01 7.69
CA ASN A 147 25.91 -9.07 7.65
C ASN A 147 24.54 -8.54 7.18
N ASP A 148 24.50 -7.54 6.29
CA ASP A 148 23.26 -7.04 5.69
C ASP A 148 22.79 -8.00 4.59
N ILE A 149 22.40 -9.21 5.00
CA ILE A 149 21.54 -10.06 4.20
C ILE A 149 20.26 -9.23 3.98
N PRO A 150 19.82 -8.94 2.75
CA PRO A 150 18.53 -8.29 2.55
C PRO A 150 17.50 -9.16 3.25
N ASP A 151 16.83 -8.60 4.26
CA ASP A 151 15.88 -9.33 5.07
C ASP A 151 14.78 -9.84 4.12
N ILE A 152 14.87 -11.12 3.75
CA ILE A 152 13.74 -11.84 3.21
C ILE A 152 12.81 -12.11 4.38
N SER A 153 12.21 -11.04 4.90
CA SER A 153 11.14 -11.16 5.87
C SER A 153 10.03 -11.86 5.12
N ASN A 154 9.88 -13.16 5.38
CA ASN A 154 8.79 -13.96 4.83
C ASN A 154 7.42 -13.49 5.37
N ASN A 155 7.42 -12.43 6.18
CA ASN A 155 6.31 -11.88 6.89
C ASN A 155 6.35 -10.36 6.75
N VAL A 156 5.30 -9.79 6.15
CA VAL A 156 5.10 -8.33 6.16
C VAL A 156 4.79 -7.93 7.60
N LEU A 157 5.56 -7.02 8.17
CA LEU A 157 5.30 -6.51 9.51
C LEU A 157 3.98 -5.74 9.52
N PRO A 158 3.18 -5.83 10.59
CA PRO A 158 1.95 -5.08 10.70
C PRO A 158 2.21 -3.55 10.74
N PRO A 159 1.21 -2.74 10.35
CA PRO A 159 1.20 -1.31 10.68
C PRO A 159 1.28 -1.10 12.19
N ARG A 160 1.79 0.05 12.62
CA ARG A 160 2.05 0.34 14.02
C ARG A 160 1.09 1.40 14.54
N ASP A 161 0.80 1.36 15.83
CA ASP A 161 0.04 2.39 16.54
C ASP A 161 -1.27 2.83 15.87
N PHE A 162 -2.07 1.83 15.48
CA PHE A 162 -3.38 2.00 14.88
C PHE A 162 -4.39 2.54 15.90
N LYS A 163 -4.96 3.71 15.60
CA LYS A 163 -5.78 4.51 16.49
C LYS A 163 -6.95 5.12 15.74
N TYR A 164 -8.02 5.38 16.47
CA TYR A 164 -9.15 6.16 15.99
C TYR A 164 -9.28 7.44 16.79
N THR A 165 -9.47 8.56 16.08
CA THR A 165 -9.75 9.86 16.66
C THR A 165 -11.14 10.29 16.22
N PRO A 166 -12.12 10.40 17.13
CA PRO A 166 -13.46 10.87 16.76
C PRO A 166 -13.39 12.33 16.31
N THR A 167 -14.16 12.69 15.28
CA THR A 167 -14.23 14.10 14.85
C THR A 167 -15.10 14.89 15.82
N PRO A 168 -14.62 16.02 16.39
CA PRO A 168 -15.46 16.87 17.23
C PRO A 168 -16.69 17.38 16.45
N GLY A 169 -17.87 17.22 17.04
CA GLY A 169 -19.10 17.83 16.54
C GLY A 169 -18.96 19.36 16.46
N GLY A 170 -19.52 19.98 15.43
CA GLY A 170 -19.63 21.45 15.33
C GLY A 170 -18.59 22.18 14.46
N LEU A 171 -17.59 21.50 13.90
CA LEU A 171 -16.71 22.11 12.87
C LEU A 171 -17.37 22.08 11.48
N VAL A 172 -17.54 23.26 10.87
CA VAL A 172 -18.01 23.46 9.50
C VAL A 172 -17.04 22.74 8.54
N GLY A 173 -17.57 21.83 7.71
CA GLY A 173 -16.79 21.08 6.71
C GLY A 173 -16.47 19.62 7.07
N SER A 174 -16.98 19.06 8.16
CA SER A 174 -16.85 17.62 8.47
C SER A 174 -18.21 16.91 8.63
N ILE A 175 -19.15 17.27 7.76
CA ILE A 175 -20.52 16.73 7.68
C ILE A 175 -20.45 15.23 7.39
N GLY A 176 -21.20 14.41 8.12
CA GLY A 176 -21.20 12.95 8.00
C GLY A 176 -19.95 12.25 8.54
N LYS A 177 -18.90 12.95 8.97
CA LYS A 177 -17.63 12.35 9.40
C LYS A 177 -17.73 11.82 10.83
N ASN A 178 -17.60 10.51 11.03
CA ASN A 178 -17.49 9.91 12.37
C ASN A 178 -16.14 10.26 13.01
N GLY A 179 -15.05 10.10 12.24
CA GLY A 179 -13.70 10.21 12.77
C GLY A 179 -12.61 9.91 11.75
N GLU A 180 -11.40 9.78 12.26
CA GLU A 180 -10.21 9.47 11.49
C GLU A 180 -9.52 8.25 12.09
N LEU A 181 -9.26 7.25 11.25
CA LEU A 181 -8.31 6.20 11.55
C LEU A 181 -6.91 6.70 11.22
N SER A 182 -5.97 6.49 12.13
CA SER A 182 -4.56 6.83 11.91
C SER A 182 -3.62 5.73 12.37
N TRP A 183 -2.54 5.50 11.63
CA TRP A 183 -1.51 4.53 11.97
C TRP A 183 -0.14 5.01 11.51
N LEU A 184 0.90 4.46 12.12
CA LEU A 184 2.26 4.56 11.63
C LEU A 184 2.51 3.44 10.61
N PRO A 185 3.21 3.74 9.49
CA PRO A 185 3.55 2.74 8.48
C PRO A 185 4.28 1.52 9.06
N SER A 186 4.11 0.39 8.37
CA SER A 186 4.90 -0.80 8.62
C SER A 186 6.39 -0.49 8.42
N LEU A 187 7.24 -1.15 9.21
CA LEU A 187 8.70 -1.08 9.04
C LEU A 187 9.21 -1.95 7.88
N THR A 188 8.33 -2.71 7.22
CA THR A 188 8.71 -3.51 6.05
C THR A 188 8.89 -2.61 4.85
N ASN A 189 10.07 -2.68 4.23
CA ASN A 189 10.31 -2.03 2.94
C ASN A 189 9.47 -2.72 1.85
N ASN A 190 8.85 -1.93 0.96
CA ASN A 190 8.00 -2.38 -0.17
C ASN A 190 6.52 -2.68 0.14
N VAL A 191 5.95 -2.09 1.20
CA VAL A 191 4.48 -2.04 1.35
C VAL A 191 3.89 -1.07 0.32
N VAL A 192 2.85 -1.53 -0.40
CA VAL A 192 2.19 -0.77 -1.47
C VAL A 192 0.90 -0.12 -0.98
N TYR A 193 0.11 -0.86 -0.23
CA TYR A 193 -1.16 -0.38 0.30
C TYR A 193 -1.52 -1.07 1.62
N TYR A 194 -2.44 -0.46 2.34
CA TYR A 194 -3.08 -1.01 3.52
C TYR A 194 -4.52 -1.38 3.18
N SER A 195 -4.95 -2.56 3.61
CA SER A 195 -6.36 -2.97 3.53
C SER A 195 -6.98 -2.86 4.92
N ILE A 196 -8.06 -2.10 5.05
CA ILE A 196 -8.82 -1.94 6.28
C ILE A 196 -10.18 -2.59 6.10
N VAL A 197 -10.46 -3.63 6.87
CA VAL A 197 -11.78 -4.28 6.92
C VAL A 197 -12.57 -3.66 8.06
N HIS A 198 -13.84 -3.32 7.81
CA HIS A 198 -14.76 -2.78 8.79
C HIS A 198 -15.93 -3.75 9.02
N SER A 199 -16.28 -3.99 10.29
CA SER A 199 -17.45 -4.78 10.65
C SER A 199 -18.73 -4.08 10.18
N GLY A 200 -19.40 -4.63 9.17
CA GLY A 200 -20.62 -4.04 8.58
C GLY A 200 -20.50 -3.74 7.09
N HIS A 201 -19.27 -3.72 6.56
CA HIS A 201 -19.01 -3.53 5.13
C HIS A 201 -18.47 -4.81 4.49
N ALA A 202 -18.94 -5.09 3.27
CA ALA A 202 -18.44 -6.22 2.49
C ALA A 202 -17.08 -5.93 1.84
N GLU A 203 -16.83 -4.67 1.50
CA GLU A 203 -15.62 -4.23 0.81
C GLU A 203 -14.63 -3.55 1.78
N PRO A 204 -13.34 -3.88 1.72
CA PRO A 204 -12.33 -3.21 2.53
C PRO A 204 -11.95 -1.85 1.94
N TYR A 205 -11.59 -0.90 2.81
CA TYR A 205 -10.92 0.33 2.38
C TYR A 205 -9.49 0.01 1.95
N ILE A 206 -9.10 0.51 0.78
CA ILE A 206 -7.75 0.35 0.23
C ILE A 206 -7.04 1.70 0.28
N VAL A 207 -6.02 1.81 1.12
CA VAL A 207 -5.26 3.04 1.32
C VAL A 207 -3.86 2.87 0.74
N GLN A 208 -3.55 3.59 -0.32
CA GLN A 208 -2.23 3.56 -0.96
C GLN A 208 -1.16 4.12 -0.01
N GLN A 209 0.01 3.50 0.02
CA GLN A 209 1.13 4.01 0.79
C GLN A 209 1.74 5.22 0.06
N LEU A 210 1.29 6.41 0.46
CA LEU A 210 1.80 7.69 -0.06
C LEU A 210 2.99 8.22 0.75
N GLU A 211 3.08 7.83 2.02
CA GLU A 211 4.14 8.27 2.94
C GLU A 211 5.22 7.19 3.09
N THR A 212 6.48 7.61 2.92
CA THR A 212 7.65 6.71 2.99
C THR A 212 8.43 6.90 4.29
N ASN A 213 8.16 7.98 5.03
CA ASN A 213 8.69 8.21 6.36
C ASN A 213 7.97 7.31 7.39
N PRO A 214 8.68 6.38 8.06
CA PRO A 214 8.05 5.47 9.02
C PRO A 214 7.51 6.16 10.27
N ASN A 215 7.85 7.44 10.51
CA ASN A 215 7.40 8.20 11.68
C ASN A 215 6.22 9.14 11.39
N GLU A 216 5.78 9.23 10.14
CA GLU A 216 4.66 10.05 9.75
C GLU A 216 3.40 9.19 9.60
N ARG A 217 2.26 9.70 10.08
CA ARG A 217 1.03 8.91 10.15
C ARG A 217 0.31 8.89 8.81
N MET A 218 -0.22 7.73 8.49
CA MET A 218 -1.27 7.59 7.50
C MET A 218 -2.64 7.83 8.14
N ILE A 219 -3.58 8.32 7.34
CA ILE A 219 -4.91 8.70 7.78
C ILE A 219 -5.94 8.13 6.80
N GLN A 220 -7.06 7.62 7.34
CA GLN A 220 -8.26 7.27 6.60
C GLN A 220 -9.48 7.86 7.31
N GLU A 221 -10.28 8.65 6.59
CA GLU A 221 -11.50 9.22 7.13
C GLU A 221 -12.63 8.17 7.13
N ILE A 222 -13.42 8.16 8.22
CA ILE A 222 -14.62 7.34 8.36
C ILE A 222 -15.84 8.26 8.39
N ILE A 223 -16.78 8.00 7.49
CA ILE A 223 -17.91 8.87 7.18
C ILE A 223 -19.16 8.00 7.00
N GLY A 224 -20.31 8.46 7.50
CA GLY A 224 -21.62 7.87 7.25
C GLY A 224 -21.88 6.55 7.98
N GLU A 225 -21.14 6.27 9.05
CA GLU A 225 -21.34 5.03 9.81
C GLU A 225 -22.35 5.23 10.95
N PRO A 226 -23.23 4.26 11.21
CA PRO A 226 -24.15 4.29 12.35
C PRO A 226 -23.39 4.19 13.68
N ALA A 227 -23.98 4.72 14.75
CA ALA A 227 -23.44 4.53 16.09
C ALA A 227 -23.49 3.05 16.50
N GLY A 228 -22.40 2.57 17.10
CA GLY A 228 -22.34 1.20 17.58
C GLY A 228 -20.91 0.66 17.73
N LEU A 229 -20.82 -0.59 18.18
CA LEU A 229 -19.53 -1.27 18.27
C LEU A 229 -19.03 -1.58 16.86
N ALA A 230 -17.89 -1.01 16.50
CA ALA A 230 -17.20 -1.26 15.25
C ALA A 230 -15.83 -1.90 15.50
N ILE A 231 -15.48 -2.85 14.63
CA ILE A 231 -14.19 -3.52 14.62
C ILE A 231 -13.53 -3.19 13.29
N PHE A 232 -12.37 -2.56 13.38
CA PHE A 232 -11.50 -2.29 12.25
C PHE A 232 -10.30 -3.23 12.28
N GLU A 233 -10.02 -3.89 11.17
CA GLU A 233 -8.84 -4.73 10.99
C GLU A 233 -7.96 -4.16 9.87
N ILE A 234 -6.75 -3.76 10.19
CA ILE A 234 -5.79 -3.25 9.21
C ILE A 234 -4.67 -4.27 8.93
N ARG A 235 -4.32 -4.43 7.64
CA ARG A 235 -3.18 -5.22 7.17
C ARG A 235 -2.35 -4.43 6.18
N ALA A 236 -1.03 -4.59 6.25
CA ALA A 236 -0.10 -4.10 5.23
C ALA A 236 0.04 -5.13 4.10
N VAL A 237 0.11 -4.68 2.86
CA VAL A 237 0.28 -5.54 1.67
C VAL A 237 1.49 -5.12 0.85
N ASP A 238 2.38 -6.07 0.57
CA ASP A 238 3.60 -5.84 -0.22
C ASP A 238 3.36 -5.89 -1.74
N ILE A 239 4.39 -5.53 -2.52
CA ILE A 239 4.40 -5.62 -4.00
C ILE A 239 4.11 -7.03 -4.55
N ASN A 240 4.30 -8.08 -3.73
CA ASN A 240 4.07 -9.47 -4.11
C ASN A 240 2.70 -9.98 -3.63
N GLY A 241 1.86 -9.10 -3.05
CA GLY A 241 0.55 -9.46 -2.51
C GLY A 241 0.56 -10.18 -1.16
N ARG A 242 1.71 -10.26 -0.49
CA ARG A 242 1.83 -10.82 0.87
C ARG A 242 1.22 -9.86 1.87
N ARG A 243 0.55 -10.41 2.90
CA ARG A 243 -0.18 -9.63 3.90
C ARG A 243 0.46 -9.78 5.28
N SER A 244 0.41 -8.72 6.06
CA SER A 244 0.82 -8.77 7.46
C SER A 244 -0.16 -9.55 8.34
N SER A 245 0.27 -9.83 9.57
CA SER A 245 -0.69 -10.13 10.64
C SER A 245 -1.66 -8.94 10.81
N PRO A 246 -2.94 -9.20 11.11
CA PRO A 246 -3.90 -8.14 11.32
C PRO A 246 -3.63 -7.36 12.60
N VAL A 247 -3.86 -6.06 12.56
CA VAL A 247 -4.00 -5.22 13.75
C VAL A 247 -5.47 -4.85 13.88
N THR A 248 -6.07 -5.22 15.00
CA THR A 248 -7.49 -5.01 15.25
C THR A 248 -7.67 -3.86 16.22
N LEU A 249 -8.64 -2.99 15.92
CA LEU A 249 -9.10 -1.92 16.78
C LEU A 249 -10.61 -2.09 16.97
N SER A 250 -11.04 -2.23 18.21
CA SER A 250 -12.46 -2.27 18.58
C SER A 250 -12.80 -0.96 19.27
N ILE A 251 -13.77 -0.23 18.71
CA ILE A 251 -14.21 1.07 19.21
C ILE A 251 -15.73 1.15 19.18
N GLU A 252 -16.30 1.94 20.06
CA GLU A 252 -17.67 2.42 19.90
C GLU A 252 -17.62 3.65 18.98
N LEU A 253 -18.15 3.50 17.76
CA LEU A 253 -18.33 4.62 16.85
C LEU A 253 -19.41 5.53 17.41
N ASN A 254 -19.09 6.81 17.49
CA ASN A 254 -20.11 7.84 17.60
C ASN A 254 -20.89 7.90 16.28
N SER A 255 -22.17 8.29 16.33
CA SER A 255 -22.95 8.57 15.11
C SER A 255 -22.16 9.51 14.19
N ALA A 256 -22.31 9.32 12.88
CA ALA A 256 -21.89 10.30 11.88
C ALA A 256 -22.42 11.68 12.30
N LYS A 257 -21.57 12.72 12.21
CA LYS A 257 -21.78 14.02 12.91
C LYS A 257 -23.24 14.42 13.09
N ASN A 258 -23.58 14.66 14.36
CA ASN A 258 -24.82 15.24 14.81
C ASN A 258 -25.22 16.48 13.98
N LEU A 259 -26.45 16.49 13.49
CA LEU A 259 -27.04 17.53 12.65
C LEU A 259 -26.97 18.90 13.35
N SER A 260 -26.99 19.99 12.59
CA SER A 260 -27.11 21.32 13.21
C SER A 260 -28.35 21.40 14.10
N VAL A 261 -28.28 22.20 15.17
CA VAL A 261 -29.47 22.52 15.96
C VAL A 261 -30.46 23.24 15.06
N VAL A 262 -31.73 22.85 15.16
CA VAL A 262 -32.80 23.44 14.34
C VAL A 262 -32.89 24.94 14.60
N SER A 263 -32.60 25.73 13.56
CA SER A 263 -32.56 27.19 13.67
C SER A 263 -33.95 27.82 13.61
N ASN A 264 -34.11 28.98 14.26
CA ASN A 264 -35.34 29.80 14.23
C ASN A 264 -36.62 29.04 14.60
N PHE A 265 -36.52 28.06 15.51
CA PHE A 265 -37.70 27.40 16.07
C PHE A 265 -38.54 28.40 16.89
N ARG A 266 -39.78 28.63 16.46
CA ARG A 266 -40.63 29.72 16.98
C ARG A 266 -42.12 29.40 16.90
N VAL A 267 -42.89 30.01 17.81
CA VAL A 267 -44.35 30.11 17.69
C VAL A 267 -44.68 31.29 16.77
N THR A 268 -45.53 31.07 15.77
CA THR A 268 -45.87 32.09 14.76
C THR A 268 -47.11 32.91 15.10
N ASN A 269 -47.99 32.40 15.97
CA ASN A 269 -49.22 33.05 16.39
C ASN A 269 -49.09 33.69 17.78
N THR A 270 -48.03 34.44 18.04
CA THR A 270 -47.80 35.10 19.35
C THR A 270 -48.61 36.38 19.52
N ALA A 271 -48.98 36.71 20.77
CA ALA A 271 -49.65 37.97 21.10
C ALA A 271 -48.64 39.13 21.11
N SER A 272 -48.76 40.10 20.20
CA SER A 272 -48.03 41.38 20.23
C SER A 272 -46.53 41.31 20.56
N GLY A 273 -45.82 40.31 20.00
CA GLY A 273 -44.37 40.15 20.18
C GLY A 273 -43.92 39.44 21.47
N ASP A 274 -44.84 38.99 22.32
CA ASP A 274 -44.54 38.15 23.47
C ASP A 274 -44.45 36.67 23.03
N VAL A 275 -43.24 36.11 23.08
CA VAL A 275 -42.96 34.72 22.70
C VAL A 275 -43.52 33.69 23.69
N THR A 276 -44.02 34.13 24.84
CA THR A 276 -44.56 33.25 25.90
C THR A 276 -46.07 33.08 25.84
N GLU A 277 -46.77 33.87 25.02
CA GLU A 277 -48.22 33.82 24.87
C GLU A 277 -48.63 33.69 23.39
N PHE A 278 -49.45 32.68 23.09
CA PHE A 278 -50.02 32.47 21.76
C PHE A 278 -51.48 32.89 21.70
N VAL A 279 -51.93 33.31 20.51
CA VAL A 279 -53.26 33.82 20.22
C VAL A 279 -54.04 32.81 19.39
N GLY A 280 -55.25 32.52 19.85
CA GLY A 280 -56.17 31.59 19.19
C GLY A 280 -56.19 30.21 19.86
N PRO A 281 -56.98 29.29 19.29
CA PRO A 281 -57.20 27.97 19.89
C PRO A 281 -56.02 27.00 19.67
N ASP A 282 -55.22 27.20 18.63
CA ASP A 282 -54.16 26.28 18.18
C ASP A 282 -52.79 26.93 18.34
N VAL A 283 -51.73 26.14 18.56
CA VAL A 283 -50.34 26.63 18.58
C VAL A 283 -49.69 26.34 17.24
N LYS A 284 -49.16 27.37 16.56
CA LYS A 284 -48.54 27.24 15.25
C LYS A 284 -47.03 27.37 15.34
N LEU A 285 -46.32 26.28 15.08
CA LEU A 285 -44.87 26.21 15.15
C LEU A 285 -44.26 26.33 13.76
N ALA A 286 -43.12 27.00 13.66
CA ALA A 286 -42.29 27.03 12.48
C ALA A 286 -40.81 26.95 12.86
N TRP A 287 -40.01 26.37 11.98
CA TRP A 287 -38.55 26.38 12.06
C TRP A 287 -37.97 26.58 10.67
N ASP A 288 -36.67 26.81 10.62
CA ASP A 288 -35.97 26.94 9.36
C ASP A 288 -35.33 25.61 8.98
N ARG A 289 -35.24 25.37 7.66
CA ARG A 289 -34.58 24.21 7.08
C ARG A 289 -33.11 24.15 7.51
N ILE A 290 -32.65 22.99 7.96
CA ILE A 290 -31.23 22.80 8.25
C ILE A 290 -30.42 22.66 6.95
N PRO A 291 -29.18 23.19 6.88
CA PRO A 291 -28.36 23.13 5.67
C PRO A 291 -27.99 21.69 5.27
N GLU A 292 -27.98 20.74 6.21
CA GLU A 292 -27.62 19.34 5.97
C GLU A 292 -28.63 18.59 5.09
N GLU A 293 -29.86 19.08 4.95
CA GLU A 293 -30.88 18.49 4.04
C GLU A 293 -30.49 18.56 2.55
N ASP A 294 -29.51 19.38 2.17
CA ASP A 294 -28.99 19.41 0.79
C ASP A 294 -28.00 18.27 0.50
N ILE A 295 -27.54 17.59 1.55
CA ILE A 295 -26.41 16.64 1.50
C ILE A 295 -26.87 15.24 1.90
N ILE A 296 -27.73 15.14 2.92
CA ILE A 296 -28.24 13.87 3.44
C ILE A 296 -29.66 13.67 2.93
N GLU A 297 -29.86 12.61 2.16
CA GLU A 297 -31.20 12.19 1.74
C GLU A 297 -31.97 11.64 2.94
N SER A 298 -33.24 12.03 3.12
CA SER A 298 -34.16 11.50 4.15
C SER A 298 -33.97 12.00 5.61
N ILE A 299 -33.53 13.24 5.82
CA ILE A 299 -33.65 13.88 7.14
C ILE A 299 -35.12 14.12 7.49
N PHE A 300 -35.48 13.88 8.75
CA PHE A 300 -36.77 14.23 9.34
C PHE A 300 -36.59 15.00 10.65
N TYR A 301 -37.66 15.61 11.13
CA TYR A 301 -37.71 16.33 12.41
C TYR A 301 -38.55 15.59 13.42
N THR A 302 -38.03 15.42 14.63
CA THR A 302 -38.78 14.94 15.79
C THR A 302 -39.17 16.12 16.65
N LEU A 303 -40.48 16.38 16.76
CA LEU A 303 -41.05 17.41 17.61
C LEU A 303 -41.69 16.78 18.84
N GLU A 304 -41.28 17.21 20.03
CA GLU A 304 -41.86 16.79 21.29
C GLU A 304 -42.55 17.95 22.01
N ILE A 305 -43.70 17.63 22.60
CA ILE A 305 -44.55 18.56 23.34
C ILE A 305 -44.62 18.09 24.78
N HIS A 306 -44.33 18.98 25.72
CA HIS A 306 -44.31 18.69 27.15
C HIS A 306 -45.28 19.61 27.92
N ASP A 307 -45.74 19.13 29.07
CA ASP A 307 -46.59 19.91 29.98
C ASP A 307 -45.77 20.76 30.98
N SER A 308 -46.46 21.48 31.86
CA SER A 308 -45.84 22.30 32.91
C SER A 308 -44.93 21.56 33.90
N GLN A 309 -45.02 20.24 33.96
CA GLN A 309 -44.23 19.36 34.82
C GLN A 309 -43.14 18.62 34.01
N ASN A 310 -42.89 19.04 32.77
CA ASN A 310 -41.96 18.43 31.82
C ASN A 310 -42.32 16.99 31.40
N ARG A 311 -43.58 16.58 31.57
CA ARG A 311 -44.07 15.27 31.12
C ARG A 311 -44.39 15.34 29.63
N MET A 312 -43.89 14.37 28.88
CA MET A 312 -44.14 14.28 27.44
C MET A 312 -45.64 14.05 27.19
N LEU A 313 -46.25 14.94 26.43
CA LEU A 313 -47.63 14.85 25.95
C LEU A 313 -47.69 14.12 24.61
N ARG A 314 -46.78 14.47 23.70
CA ARG A 314 -46.80 14.01 22.31
C ARG A 314 -45.40 14.06 21.71
N SER A 315 -45.10 13.09 20.84
CA SER A 315 -43.93 13.08 19.97
C SER A 315 -44.39 12.87 18.52
N VAL A 316 -43.85 13.66 17.59
CA VAL A 316 -44.27 13.68 16.19
C VAL A 316 -43.06 13.63 15.27
N ARG A 317 -43.08 12.73 14.29
CA ARG A 317 -42.12 12.69 13.18
C ARG A 317 -42.65 13.50 12.00
N ILE A 318 -41.88 14.47 11.54
CA ILE A 318 -42.24 15.42 10.48
C ILE A 318 -41.18 15.38 9.39
N ALA A 319 -41.56 15.15 8.14
CA ALA A 319 -40.65 15.14 6.99
C ALA A 319 -41.16 16.08 5.90
N ASN A 320 -40.25 16.74 5.18
CA ASN A 320 -40.56 17.64 4.06
C ASN A 320 -41.52 18.81 4.39
N GLN A 321 -41.58 19.22 5.66
CA GLN A 321 -42.37 20.34 6.16
C GLN A 321 -41.62 21.05 7.28
N TYR A 322 -41.77 22.37 7.36
CA TYR A 322 -41.09 23.23 8.34
C TYR A 322 -42.06 23.96 9.27
N THR A 323 -43.30 23.48 9.31
CA THR A 323 -44.40 24.04 10.10
C THR A 323 -45.21 22.93 10.74
N TYR A 324 -45.68 23.15 11.95
CA TYR A 324 -46.57 22.21 12.64
C TYR A 324 -47.64 22.94 13.46
N ASP A 325 -48.90 22.58 13.24
CA ASP A 325 -50.04 23.14 13.96
C ASP A 325 -50.51 22.16 15.05
N TYR A 326 -50.29 22.53 16.31
CA TYR A 326 -50.82 21.82 17.46
C TYR A 326 -52.25 22.28 17.75
N LEU A 327 -53.21 21.52 17.22
CA LEU A 327 -54.64 21.83 17.29
C LEU A 327 -55.22 21.70 18.70
N LEU A 328 -56.24 22.50 19.00
CA LEU A 328 -57.00 22.43 20.27
C LEU A 328 -57.58 21.02 20.52
N THR A 329 -57.95 20.31 19.46
CA THR A 329 -58.45 18.93 19.55
C THR A 329 -57.38 17.97 20.06
N TYR A 330 -56.12 18.14 19.63
CA TYR A 330 -54.98 17.37 20.13
C TYR A 330 -54.68 17.73 21.58
N ASN A 331 -54.72 19.01 21.94
CA ASN A 331 -54.52 19.45 23.32
C ASN A 331 -55.53 18.83 24.30
N LYS A 332 -56.83 18.84 23.93
CA LYS A 332 -57.88 18.21 24.73
C LYS A 332 -57.68 16.70 24.87
N ALA A 333 -57.28 16.01 23.79
CA ALA A 333 -57.02 14.58 23.81
C ALA A 333 -55.81 14.24 24.70
N ASP A 334 -54.71 14.97 24.56
CA ASP A 334 -53.50 14.77 25.34
C ASP A 334 -53.74 15.07 26.83
N PHE A 335 -54.54 16.10 27.15
CA PHE A 335 -54.96 16.41 28.53
C PHE A 335 -55.82 15.29 29.13
N ALA A 336 -56.81 14.79 28.38
CA ALA A 336 -57.68 13.72 28.84
C ALA A 336 -56.89 12.43 29.08
N LEU A 337 -55.91 12.11 28.22
CA LEU A 337 -55.05 10.94 28.36
C LEU A 337 -54.20 11.01 29.64
N GLN A 338 -53.66 12.17 29.99
CA GLN A 338 -52.87 12.34 31.21
C GLN A 338 -53.71 12.38 32.49
N ASN A 339 -54.97 12.83 32.42
CA ASN A 339 -55.82 13.04 33.59
C ASN A 339 -57.00 12.04 33.66
N SER A 340 -56.80 10.81 33.18
CA SER A 340 -57.78 9.71 33.26
C SER A 340 -59.17 10.08 32.72
N GLY A 341 -59.23 10.80 31.60
CA GLY A 341 -60.47 11.21 30.93
C GLY A 341 -61.09 12.51 31.42
N ALA A 342 -60.39 13.28 32.29
CA ALA A 342 -60.88 14.58 32.72
C ALA A 342 -60.98 15.58 31.56
N LEU A 343 -62.03 16.41 31.58
CA LEU A 343 -62.23 17.49 30.61
C LEU A 343 -61.35 18.70 30.98
N GLY A 344 -60.45 19.08 30.08
CA GLY A 344 -59.57 20.25 30.28
C GLY A 344 -58.62 20.47 29.11
N ILE A 345 -57.70 21.41 29.30
CA ILE A 345 -56.65 21.76 28.34
C ILE A 345 -55.34 22.06 29.06
N ASN A 346 -54.22 21.75 28.42
CA ASN A 346 -52.89 22.15 28.86
C ASN A 346 -52.65 23.60 28.43
N ARG A 347 -52.43 24.49 29.41
CA ARG A 347 -52.21 25.94 29.18
C ARG A 347 -50.74 26.34 29.13
N LYS A 348 -49.86 25.59 29.80
CA LYS A 348 -48.41 25.79 29.77
C LYS A 348 -47.80 24.59 29.06
N LEU A 349 -47.22 24.85 27.91
CA LEU A 349 -46.63 23.86 27.02
C LEU A 349 -45.18 24.24 26.79
N TYR A 350 -44.32 23.23 26.74
CA TYR A 350 -42.93 23.38 26.32
C TYR A 350 -42.74 22.58 25.05
N PHE A 351 -42.05 23.15 24.08
CA PHE A 351 -41.81 22.49 22.81
C PHE A 351 -40.31 22.30 22.62
N ARG A 352 -39.93 21.13 22.11
CA ARG A 352 -38.55 20.90 21.68
C ARG A 352 -38.52 20.16 20.36
N ILE A 353 -37.61 20.54 19.48
CA ILE A 353 -37.43 19.93 18.17
C ILE A 353 -35.96 19.60 17.94
N ARG A 354 -35.72 18.48 17.25
CA ARG A 354 -34.41 18.12 16.71
C ARG A 354 -34.59 17.50 15.33
N ALA A 355 -33.57 17.60 14.49
CA ALA A 355 -33.48 16.84 13.25
C ALA A 355 -32.87 15.46 13.53
N GLU A 356 -33.27 14.47 12.75
CA GLU A 356 -32.80 13.09 12.80
C GLU A 356 -32.68 12.53 11.37
N GLY A 357 -31.75 11.60 11.15
CA GLY A 357 -31.57 10.85 9.90
C GLY A 357 -31.84 9.36 10.09
N ASP A 358 -32.08 8.66 8.99
CA ASP A 358 -32.39 7.22 9.01
C ASP A 358 -31.15 6.35 9.38
N ASP A 359 -29.93 6.89 9.25
CA ASP A 359 -28.66 6.21 9.57
C ASP A 359 -28.14 6.55 10.98
N GLY A 360 -28.96 7.20 11.80
CA GLY A 360 -28.68 7.48 13.21
C GLY A 360 -28.07 8.85 13.49
N GLU A 361 -28.11 9.77 12.53
CA GLU A 361 -27.80 11.19 12.73
C GLU A 361 -28.87 11.85 13.60
N GLN A 362 -28.46 12.72 14.53
CA GLN A 362 -29.38 13.50 15.36
C GLN A 362 -28.82 14.91 15.57
N SER A 363 -29.65 15.93 15.76
CA SER A 363 -29.12 17.27 16.05
C SER A 363 -28.24 17.30 17.30
N VAL A 364 -27.18 18.12 17.29
CA VAL A 364 -26.24 18.27 18.41
C VAL A 364 -26.95 18.57 19.73
N GLU A 365 -28.00 19.38 19.68
CA GLU A 365 -28.90 19.69 20.79
C GLU A 365 -30.34 19.83 20.30
N TRP A 366 -31.27 19.82 21.24
CA TRP A 366 -32.67 20.18 21.00
C TRP A 366 -32.81 21.70 20.91
N ALA A 367 -33.54 22.20 19.91
CA ALA A 367 -34.06 23.56 19.95
C ALA A 367 -35.34 23.57 20.79
N SER A 368 -35.45 24.46 21.77
CA SER A 368 -36.58 24.50 22.69
C SER A 368 -37.18 25.89 22.83
N ILE A 369 -38.50 25.97 23.04
CA ILE A 369 -39.25 27.21 23.34
C ILE A 369 -40.29 26.99 24.43
#